data_AF-A0A962I7L2-F1
#
_entry.id   AF-A0A962I7L2-F1
#
_cell.length_a   1.000
_cell.length_b   1.000
_cell.length_c   1.000
_cell.angle_alpha   90.00
_cell.angle_beta   90.00
_cell.angle_gamma   90.00
#
_symmetry.space_group_name_H-M   'P 1'
#
loop_
_entity.id
_entity.type
_entity.pdbx_description
1 polymer ?
#
loop_
_entity_poly.entity_id
_entity_poly.type
_entity_poly.pdbx_seq_one_letter_code
_entity_poly.pdbx_strand_id
1 'polypeptide(L)'
;VEVDLTGQVNAEQAGSHYLGGTGGQVDFVRAGHRSPGGCSIIAFAATARHGSVSRICAQLSGPVTTARSEVDVVITEHGAAELRAQPLRERARRLIAIAHPDFREGLEREAHTLFQRGY
;
A
#
# COMPACT_ATOMS: atom_id res chain seq x y z
N VAL A 1 0.27 -6.53 7.47
CA VAL A 1 -0.24 -5.88 6.26
C VAL A 1 0.53 -4.58 6.07
N GLU A 2 1.24 -4.47 4.96
CA GLU A 2 2.03 -3.30 4.57
C GLU A 2 1.67 -2.91 3.14
N VAL A 3 1.71 -1.62 2.84
CA VAL A 3 1.61 -1.09 1.47
C VAL A 3 2.82 -0.21 1.20
N ASP A 4 3.55 -0.50 0.12
CA ASP A 4 4.69 0.34 -0.25
C ASP A 4 4.30 1.55 -1.11
N LEU A 5 5.21 2.52 -1.25
CA LEU A 5 4.98 3.74 -2.01
C LEU A 5 4.75 3.52 -3.52
N THR A 6 5.06 2.34 -4.05
CA THR A 6 4.73 1.97 -5.43
C THR A 6 3.33 1.38 -5.56
N GLY A 7 2.69 1.06 -4.42
CA GLY A 7 1.38 0.46 -4.31
C GLY A 7 1.38 -1.06 -4.26
N GLN A 8 2.51 -1.72 -3.98
CA GLN A 8 2.50 -3.17 -3.70
C GLN A 8 1.94 -3.44 -2.31
N VAL A 9 1.27 -4.57 -2.12
CA VAL A 9 0.70 -4.96 -0.82
C VAL A 9 1.27 -6.28 -0.36
N ASN A 10 1.71 -6.32 0.90
CA ASN A 10 2.02 -7.54 1.66
C ASN A 10 0.88 -7.78 2.66
N ALA A 11 0.17 -8.90 2.55
CA ALA A 11 -0.89 -9.28 3.49
C ALA A 11 -0.50 -10.45 4.41
N GLU A 12 0.66 -11.09 4.18
CA GLU A 12 0.97 -12.42 4.70
C GLU A 12 2.03 -12.42 5.79
N GLN A 13 2.87 -11.38 5.85
CA GLN A 13 4.04 -11.36 6.72
C GLN A 13 4.17 -10.04 7.47
N ALA A 14 4.62 -10.09 8.71
CA ALA A 14 5.06 -8.92 9.47
C ALA A 14 6.46 -9.17 10.06
N GLY A 15 7.46 -8.46 9.56
CA GLY A 15 8.87 -8.76 9.88
C GLY A 15 9.23 -10.17 9.45
N SER A 16 9.75 -10.99 10.36
CA SER A 16 10.06 -12.41 10.11
C SER A 16 8.90 -13.37 10.39
N HIS A 17 7.74 -12.87 10.81
CA HIS A 17 6.62 -13.70 11.22
C HIS A 17 5.58 -13.85 10.10
N TYR A 18 5.32 -15.09 9.71
CA TYR A 18 4.20 -15.44 8.86
C TYR A 18 2.90 -15.30 9.66
N LEU A 19 1.97 -14.52 9.13
CA LEU A 19 0.66 -14.26 9.73
C LEU A 19 -0.41 -15.20 9.16
N GLY A 20 -0.29 -15.57 7.89
CA GLY A 20 -1.29 -16.36 7.17
C GLY A 20 -1.11 -16.24 5.66
N GLY A 21 -1.88 -17.02 4.90
CA GLY A 21 -1.80 -17.03 3.44
C GLY A 21 -2.65 -15.93 2.80
N THR A 22 -2.40 -15.65 1.52
CA THR A 22 -3.16 -14.69 0.70
C THR A 22 -4.68 -14.88 0.73
N GLY A 23 -5.15 -16.13 0.86
CA GLY A 23 -6.56 -16.47 0.69
C GLY A 23 -7.08 -16.05 -0.69
N GLY A 24 -8.35 -15.65 -0.76
CA GLY A 24 -8.99 -15.17 -2.00
C GLY A 24 -8.76 -13.68 -2.30
N GLN A 25 -7.90 -12.97 -1.56
CA GLN A 25 -7.74 -11.51 -1.70
C GLN A 25 -7.43 -11.12 -3.15
N VAL A 26 -6.45 -11.79 -3.77
CA VAL A 26 -6.03 -11.49 -5.15
C VAL A 26 -7.15 -11.76 -6.15
N ASP A 27 -7.96 -12.78 -5.91
CA ASP A 27 -9.09 -13.12 -6.77
C ASP A 27 -10.16 -12.03 -6.75
N PHE A 28 -10.49 -11.51 -5.56
CA PHE A 28 -11.45 -10.40 -5.41
C PHE A 28 -10.91 -9.07 -5.92
N VAL A 29 -9.60 -8.82 -5.78
CA VAL A 29 -8.94 -7.66 -6.41
C VAL A 29 -9.16 -7.71 -7.92
N ARG A 30 -8.84 -8.86 -8.55
CA ARG A 30 -9.04 -9.05 -10.00
C ARG A 30 -10.51 -9.00 -10.41
N ALA A 31 -11.40 -9.54 -9.60
CA ALA A 31 -12.84 -9.50 -9.86
C ALA A 31 -13.37 -8.06 -9.84
N GLY A 32 -12.98 -7.24 -8.85
CA GLY A 32 -13.31 -5.83 -8.78
C GLY A 32 -12.81 -5.06 -10.00
N HIS A 33 -11.58 -5.35 -10.43
CA HIS A 33 -10.96 -4.71 -11.58
C HIS A 33 -11.64 -5.05 -12.93
N ARG A 34 -12.24 -6.26 -13.05
CA ARG A 34 -12.92 -6.77 -14.25
C ARG A 34 -14.42 -6.48 -14.29
N SER A 35 -15.04 -6.24 -13.15
CA SER A 35 -16.47 -5.96 -13.06
C SER A 35 -16.78 -4.59 -13.67
N PRO A 36 -17.82 -4.45 -14.53
CA PRO A 36 -18.24 -3.14 -15.04
C PRO A 36 -18.63 -2.20 -13.88
N GLY A 37 -17.92 -1.08 -13.75
CA GLY A 37 -18.10 -0.14 -12.63
C GLY A 37 -17.59 -0.66 -11.28
N GLY A 38 -16.89 -1.80 -11.26
CA GLY A 38 -16.32 -2.37 -10.05
C GLY A 38 -15.04 -1.67 -9.58
N CYS A 39 -14.74 -1.88 -8.30
CA CYS A 39 -13.55 -1.35 -7.64
C CYS A 39 -13.12 -2.32 -6.55
N SER A 40 -11.82 -2.61 -6.44
CA SER A 40 -11.26 -3.28 -5.27
C SER A 40 -10.78 -2.27 -4.23
N ILE A 41 -10.88 -2.61 -2.96
CA ILE A 41 -10.48 -1.74 -1.85
C ILE A 41 -9.58 -2.53 -0.92
N ILE A 42 -8.41 -1.96 -0.61
CA ILE A 42 -7.49 -2.45 0.40
C ILE A 42 -7.54 -1.47 1.58
N ALA A 43 -8.11 -1.89 2.70
CA ALA A 43 -8.31 -1.05 3.87
C ALA A 43 -7.54 -1.56 5.09
N PHE A 44 -6.86 -0.67 5.80
CA PHE A 44 -6.13 -0.97 7.03
C PHE A 44 -5.93 0.31 7.88
N ALA A 45 -5.71 0.13 9.18
CA ALA A 45 -5.28 1.25 10.03
C ALA A 45 -3.88 1.72 9.62
N ALA A 46 -3.66 3.04 9.50
CA ALA A 46 -2.42 3.62 9.00
C ALA A 46 -1.18 3.20 9.80
N THR A 47 -1.38 2.81 11.07
CA THR A 47 -0.32 2.34 11.96
C THR A 47 -0.54 0.93 12.52
N ALA A 48 0.51 0.39 13.11
CA ALA A 48 0.53 -0.84 13.89
C ALA A 48 1.28 -0.58 15.21
N ARG A 49 1.25 -1.58 16.11
CA ARG A 49 1.93 -1.53 17.42
C ARG A 49 1.63 -0.23 18.19
N HIS A 50 0.34 0.08 18.35
CA HIS A 50 -0.13 1.27 19.07
C HIS A 50 0.44 2.60 18.53
N GLY A 51 0.47 2.75 17.21
CA GLY A 51 0.94 4.00 16.57
C GLY A 51 2.43 4.04 16.26
N SER A 52 3.24 3.13 16.82
CA SER A 52 4.70 3.21 16.70
C SER A 52 5.27 2.76 15.34
N VAL A 53 4.49 2.08 14.51
CA VAL A 53 4.93 1.59 13.21
C VAL A 53 3.94 1.98 12.13
N SER A 54 4.39 2.61 11.04
CA SER A 54 3.55 2.87 9.87
C SER A 54 3.29 1.58 9.08
N ARG A 55 2.05 1.40 8.59
CA ARG A 55 1.72 0.33 7.62
C ARG A 55 1.91 0.76 6.17
N ILE A 56 2.10 2.06 5.93
CA ILE A 56 2.60 2.57 4.63
C ILE A 56 4.11 2.73 4.77
N CYS A 57 4.88 2.10 3.89
CA CYS A 57 6.35 2.08 3.95
C CYS A 57 6.96 2.45 2.58
N ALA A 58 8.25 2.80 2.54
CA ALA A 58 8.92 3.05 1.27
C ALA A 58 9.01 1.80 0.38
N GLN A 59 9.35 0.66 0.97
CA GLN A 59 9.47 -0.64 0.32
C GLN A 59 8.98 -1.73 1.26
N LEU A 60 8.29 -2.74 0.72
CA LEU A 60 7.80 -3.87 1.51
C LEU A 60 8.96 -4.60 2.19
N SER A 61 8.72 -5.01 3.44
CA SER A 61 9.68 -5.83 4.21
C SER A 61 9.50 -7.34 4.00
N GLY A 62 8.44 -7.74 3.26
CA GLY A 62 8.02 -9.11 3.06
C GLY A 62 7.56 -9.39 1.62
N PRO A 63 6.93 -10.55 1.37
CA PRO A 63 6.48 -10.94 0.04
C PRO A 63 5.38 -10.01 -0.49
N VAL A 64 5.31 -9.92 -1.81
CA VAL A 64 4.22 -9.23 -2.51
C VAL A 64 3.03 -10.17 -2.60
N THR A 65 1.94 -9.84 -1.92
CA THR A 65 0.65 -10.54 -2.02
C THR A 65 -0.18 -10.00 -3.17
N THR A 66 -0.25 -8.67 -3.33
CA THR A 66 -0.96 -8.02 -4.44
C THR A 66 0.00 -7.13 -5.20
N ALA A 67 0.14 -7.39 -6.50
CA ALA A 67 1.06 -6.65 -7.34
C ALA A 67 0.60 -5.20 -7.50
N ARG A 68 1.55 -4.27 -7.59
CA ARG A 68 1.24 -2.84 -7.78
C ARG A 68 0.31 -2.58 -8.96
N SER A 69 0.36 -3.38 -10.02
CA SER A 69 -0.50 -3.19 -11.21
C SER A 69 -1.98 -3.53 -10.97
N GLU A 70 -2.29 -4.23 -9.88
CA GLU A 70 -3.64 -4.75 -9.58
C GLU A 70 -4.37 -3.91 -8.53
N VAL A 71 -3.67 -3.04 -7.80
CA VAL A 71 -4.26 -2.26 -6.70
C VAL A 71 -5.06 -1.06 -7.24
N ASP A 72 -6.35 -1.04 -6.93
CA ASP A 72 -7.25 0.06 -7.27
C ASP A 72 -7.22 1.20 -6.24
N VAL A 73 -7.72 0.95 -5.02
CA VAL A 73 -7.87 1.97 -3.97
C VAL A 73 -7.33 1.46 -2.64
N VAL A 74 -6.58 2.30 -1.95
CA VAL A 74 -6.08 2.07 -0.59
C VAL A 74 -6.76 3.03 0.37
N ILE A 75 -7.23 2.53 1.52
CA ILE A 75 -7.95 3.34 2.52
C ILE A 75 -7.32 3.17 3.90
N THR A 76 -7.16 4.29 4.59
CA THR A 76 -6.85 4.37 6.03
C THR A 76 -7.86 5.28 6.73
N GLU A 77 -7.74 5.43 8.05
CA GLU A 77 -8.46 6.42 8.84
C GLU A 77 -8.20 7.88 8.41
N HIS A 78 -7.17 8.13 7.58
CA HIS A 78 -6.82 9.47 7.09
C HIS A 78 -7.32 9.76 5.66
N GLY A 79 -7.96 8.80 4.99
CA GLY A 79 -8.57 9.01 3.68
C GLY A 79 -8.38 7.85 2.70
N ALA A 80 -8.66 8.12 1.42
CA ALA A 80 -8.55 7.16 0.33
C ALA A 80 -7.52 7.61 -0.71
N ALA A 81 -6.70 6.68 -1.18
CA ALA A 81 -5.73 6.86 -2.25
C ALA A 81 -6.12 5.98 -3.44
N GLU A 82 -6.62 6.61 -4.50
CA GLU A 82 -6.87 5.94 -5.78
C GLU A 82 -5.55 5.78 -6.54
N LEU A 83 -5.15 4.53 -6.80
CA LEU A 83 -3.85 4.19 -7.39
C LEU A 83 -3.96 3.66 -8.83
N ARG A 84 -5.15 3.21 -9.23
CA ARG A 84 -5.39 2.69 -10.58
C ARG A 84 -4.97 3.72 -11.62
N ALA A 85 -4.19 3.26 -12.62
CA ALA A 85 -3.69 4.08 -13.73
C ALA A 85 -2.87 5.31 -13.32
N GLN A 86 -2.37 5.38 -12.07
CA GLN A 86 -1.50 6.48 -11.64
C GLN A 86 -0.02 6.13 -11.85
N PRO A 87 0.82 7.11 -12.23
CA PRO A 87 2.27 6.94 -12.27
C PRO A 87 2.83 6.74 -10.85
N LEU A 88 3.97 6.04 -10.73
CA LEU A 88 4.54 5.68 -9.43
C LEU A 88 4.74 6.87 -8.48
N ARG A 89 5.17 8.02 -9.00
CA ARG A 89 5.33 9.26 -8.20
C ARG A 89 4.01 9.76 -7.63
N GLU A 90 2.93 9.72 -8.41
CA GLU A 90 1.61 10.14 -7.92
C GLU A 90 1.04 9.12 -6.94
N ARG A 91 1.30 7.82 -7.14
CA ARG A 91 0.94 6.78 -6.15
C ARG A 91 1.60 7.04 -4.81
N ALA A 92 2.90 7.31 -4.80
CA ALA A 92 3.63 7.64 -3.57
C ALA A 92 3.03 8.87 -2.90
N ARG A 93 2.77 9.96 -3.66
CA ARG A 93 2.15 11.18 -3.12
C ARG A 93 0.79 10.90 -2.48
N ARG A 94 -0.07 10.13 -3.15
CA ARG A 94 -1.42 9.77 -2.64
C ARG A 94 -1.35 8.88 -1.41
N LEU A 95 -0.46 7.89 -1.39
CA LEU A 95 -0.25 7.01 -0.24
C LEU A 95 0.28 7.78 0.98
N ILE A 96 1.23 8.68 0.78
CA ILE A 96 1.75 9.55 1.85
C ILE A 96 0.64 10.44 2.41
N ALA A 97 -0.24 10.97 1.56
CA ALA A 97 -1.34 11.82 2.01
C ALA A 97 -2.33 11.10 2.95
N ILE A 98 -2.46 9.78 2.83
CA ILE A 98 -3.30 8.94 3.70
C ILE A 98 -2.50 8.20 4.77
N ALA A 99 -1.19 8.44 4.89
CA ALA A 99 -0.39 7.91 6.00
C ALA A 99 -0.67 8.69 7.28
N HIS A 100 -0.31 8.08 8.43
CA HIS A 100 -0.38 8.75 9.71
C HIS A 100 0.54 9.99 9.72
N PRO A 101 0.08 11.16 10.22
CA PRO A 101 0.82 12.43 10.12
C PRO A 101 2.29 12.34 10.54
N ASP A 102 2.57 11.65 11.65
CA ASP A 102 3.93 11.50 12.20
C ASP A 102 4.94 10.84 11.26
N PHE A 103 4.48 10.08 10.26
CA PHE A 103 5.36 9.35 9.33
C PHE A 103 5.47 10.01 7.95
N ARG A 104 4.67 11.04 7.64
CA ARG A 104 4.60 11.62 6.29
C ARG A 104 5.92 12.20 5.83
N GLU A 105 6.57 13.01 6.67
CA GLU A 105 7.87 13.62 6.35
C GLU A 105 8.96 12.56 6.13
N GLY A 106 8.95 11.48 6.92
CA GLY A 106 9.85 10.34 6.73
C GLY A 106 9.64 9.70 5.36
N LEU A 107 8.38 9.37 5.04
CA LEU A 107 8.02 8.75 3.77
C LEU A 107 8.32 9.65 2.56
N GLU A 108 8.18 10.98 2.68
CA GLU A 108 8.54 11.93 1.62
C GLU A 108 10.05 11.90 1.30
N ARG A 109 10.89 11.86 2.34
CA ARG A 109 12.35 11.73 2.19
C ARG A 109 12.75 10.40 1.57
N GLU A 110 12.11 9.32 2.00
CA GLU A 110 12.33 8.00 1.43
C GLU A 110 11.85 7.93 -0.03
N ALA A 111 10.69 8.51 -0.35
CA ALA A 111 10.16 8.60 -1.71
C ALA A 111 11.15 9.34 -2.63
N HIS A 112 11.68 10.48 -2.17
CA HIS A 112 12.68 11.23 -2.92
C HIS A 112 13.89 10.36 -3.27
N THR A 113 14.42 9.65 -2.27
CA THR A 113 15.57 8.74 -2.45
C THR A 113 15.25 7.59 -3.39
N LEU A 114 14.06 6.99 -3.26
CA LEU A 114 13.60 5.87 -4.07
C LEU A 114 13.52 6.26 -5.55
N PHE A 115 12.93 7.40 -5.88
CA PHE A 115 12.77 7.86 -7.26
C PHE A 115 14.03 8.46 -7.88
N GLN A 116 15.06 8.75 -7.10
CA GLN A 116 16.39 9.06 -7.65
C GLN A 116 17.11 7.81 -8.16
N ARG A 117 16.76 6.62 -7.63
CA ARG A 117 17.39 5.34 -7.98
C ARG A 117 16.78 4.66 -9.22
N GLY A 118 15.93 5.36 -9.97
CA GLY A 118 15.38 4.87 -11.24
C GLY A 118 14.05 4.11 -11.13
N TYR A 119 13.30 4.32 -10.04
CA TYR A 119 11.88 3.94 -9.96
C TYR A 119 10.98 4.91 -10.74
#